data_AF-A0A9E6CNH7-F1
#
_entry.id   AF-A0A9E6CNH7-F1
#
_cell.length_a   1.000
_cell.length_b   1.000
_cell.length_c   1.000
_cell.angle_alpha   90.00
_cell.angle_beta   90.00
_cell.angle_gamma   90.00
#
_symmetry.space_group_name_H-M   'P 1'
#
loop_
_entity.id
_entity.type
_entity.pdbx_description
1 polymer ?
#
loop_
_entity_poly.entity_id
_entity_poly.type
_entity_poly.pdbx_seq_one_letter_code
_entity_poly.pdbx_strand_id
1 'polypeptide(L)'
;MGYYSTLNIDTCVKDGCMKDVRGIFAEIKLKISTDIAEEWECELDWLELADDGWFCCEDWYGKWYYDEKWVVRLAPFLEDGDIELSGEDGSTWGYRIENGVTFNLVYVKEKGEPVE
;
A
#
# COMPACT_ATOMS: atom_id res chain seq x y z
N MET A 1 5.58 13.90 -7.27
CA MET A 1 5.37 12.46 -7.03
C MET A 1 6.63 11.99 -6.32
N GLY A 2 6.51 11.67 -5.04
CA GLY A 2 7.64 11.32 -4.17
C GLY A 2 8.06 9.87 -4.32
N TYR A 3 9.28 9.57 -3.88
CA TYR A 3 9.78 8.21 -3.70
C TYR A 3 9.33 7.76 -2.30
N TYR A 4 8.67 6.61 -2.21
CA TYR A 4 8.22 6.05 -0.94
C TYR A 4 9.02 4.80 -0.66
N SER A 5 9.57 4.69 0.54
CA SER A 5 10.49 3.61 0.95
C SER A 5 9.85 2.65 1.94
N THR A 6 8.81 3.08 2.66
CA THR A 6 8.19 2.26 3.70
C THR A 6 6.68 2.18 3.51
N LEU A 7 6.14 0.98 3.68
CA LEU A 7 4.70 0.68 3.65
C LEU A 7 4.30 0.12 5.01
N ASN A 8 3.33 0.75 5.66
CA ASN A 8 2.70 0.29 6.89
C ASN A 8 1.25 -0.09 6.57
N ILE A 9 0.80 -1.23 7.08
CA ILE A 9 -0.56 -1.74 6.86
C ILE A 9 -1.15 -2.12 8.21
N ASP A 10 -2.13 -1.35 8.65
CA ASP A 10 -2.92 -1.58 9.85
C ASP A 10 -4.35 -1.99 9.45
N THR A 11 -4.45 -3.08 8.71
CA THR A 11 -5.72 -3.72 8.34
C THR A 11 -5.47 -5.19 8.00
N CYS A 12 -6.51 -6.02 8.10
CA CYS A 12 -6.50 -7.41 7.68
C CYS A 12 -7.58 -7.70 6.61
N VAL A 13 -7.50 -8.89 6.01
CA VAL A 13 -8.51 -9.39 5.07
C VAL A 13 -9.73 -9.89 5.83
N LYS A 14 -10.93 -9.52 5.35
CA LYS A 14 -12.21 -10.03 5.88
C LYS A 14 -12.30 -11.55 5.78
N ASP A 15 -13.00 -12.15 6.73
CA ASP A 15 -13.30 -13.58 6.75
C ASP A 15 -13.88 -14.07 5.41
N GLY A 16 -13.23 -15.08 4.83
CA GLY A 16 -13.64 -15.70 3.57
C GLY A 16 -13.19 -14.98 2.29
N CYS A 17 -12.57 -13.80 2.37
CA CYS A 17 -12.12 -13.03 1.20
C CYS A 17 -10.67 -13.32 0.75
N MET A 18 -9.95 -14.20 1.47
CA MET A 18 -8.54 -14.51 1.20
C MET A 18 -8.24 -14.94 -0.24
N LYS A 19 -9.14 -15.74 -0.85
CA LYS A 19 -8.95 -16.21 -2.22
C LYS A 19 -9.05 -15.07 -3.23
N ASP A 20 -9.97 -14.13 -3.01
CA ASP A 20 -10.20 -13.00 -3.89
C ASP A 20 -9.04 -12.00 -3.83
N VAL A 21 -8.57 -11.69 -2.61
CA VAL A 21 -7.39 -10.85 -2.39
C VAL A 21 -6.16 -11.46 -3.09
N ARG A 22 -5.89 -12.76 -2.90
CA ARG A 22 -4.79 -13.46 -3.59
C ARG A 22 -4.90 -13.37 -5.12
N GLY A 23 -6.10 -13.45 -5.66
CA GLY A 23 -6.36 -13.28 -7.09
C GLY A 23 -6.01 -11.88 -7.59
N ILE A 24 -6.44 -10.84 -6.87
CA ILE A 24 -6.12 -9.44 -7.19
C ILE A 24 -4.60 -9.21 -7.18
N PHE A 25 -3.90 -9.74 -6.18
CA PHE A 25 -2.43 -9.66 -6.13
C PHE A 25 -1.76 -10.33 -7.33
N ALA A 26 -2.19 -11.54 -7.69
CA ALA A 26 -1.64 -12.24 -8.84
C ALA A 26 -1.85 -11.45 -10.15
N GLU A 27 -3.01 -10.82 -10.33
CA GLU A 27 -3.28 -9.96 -11.49
C GLU A 27 -2.39 -8.71 -11.52
N ILE A 28 -2.20 -8.06 -10.37
CA ILE A 28 -1.34 -6.86 -10.29
C ILE A 28 0.12 -7.23 -10.59
N LYS A 29 0.62 -8.33 -10.00
CA LYS A 29 1.97 -8.84 -10.24
C LYS A 29 2.19 -9.18 -11.71
N LEU A 30 1.22 -9.85 -12.35
CA LEU A 30 1.28 -10.15 -13.78
C LEU A 30 1.35 -8.87 -14.62
N LYS A 31 0.53 -7.86 -14.31
CA LYS A 31 0.53 -6.59 -15.05
C LYS A 31 1.87 -5.85 -14.93
N ILE A 32 2.46 -5.81 -13.73
CA ILE A 32 3.78 -5.22 -13.51
C ILE A 32 4.83 -5.92 -14.39
N SER A 33 4.83 -7.25 -14.40
CA SER A 33 5.78 -8.03 -15.20
C SER A 33 5.67 -7.79 -16.71
N THR A 34 4.51 -7.34 -17.20
CA THR A 34 4.26 -7.10 -18.64
C THR A 34 4.46 -5.66 -19.08
N ASP A 35 4.23 -4.67 -18.21
CA ASP A 35 4.22 -3.26 -18.60
C ASP A 35 5.60 -2.58 -18.49
N ILE A 36 6.48 -2.94 -17.55
CA ILE A 36 7.76 -2.27 -17.34
C ILE A 36 8.77 -3.20 -16.65
N ALA A 37 9.94 -3.45 -17.25
CA ALA A 37 11.00 -4.26 -16.66
C ALA A 37 12.40 -3.61 -16.60
N GLU A 38 12.58 -2.30 -16.86
CA GLU A 38 13.92 -1.68 -16.69
C GLU A 38 13.99 -0.32 -15.99
N GLU A 39 12.91 0.48 -15.92
CA GLU A 39 13.03 1.84 -15.34
C GLU A 39 12.22 2.08 -14.06
N TRP A 40 11.38 1.14 -13.63
CA TRP A 40 10.43 1.37 -12.54
C TRP A 40 10.34 0.13 -11.64
N GLU A 41 11.23 0.06 -10.65
CA GLU A 41 11.20 -0.96 -9.59
C GLU A 41 9.86 -0.85 -8.84
N CYS A 42 9.04 -1.90 -8.87
CA CYS A 42 7.77 -2.00 -8.14
C CYS A 42 7.77 -3.33 -7.38
N GLU A 43 7.97 -3.31 -6.07
CA GLU A 43 8.19 -4.53 -5.29
C GLU A 43 6.95 -4.96 -4.49
N LEU A 44 5.84 -5.18 -5.19
CA LEU A 44 4.70 -5.93 -4.61
C LEU A 44 5.04 -7.41 -4.32
N ASP A 45 6.20 -7.89 -4.77
CA ASP A 45 6.76 -9.16 -4.32
C ASP A 45 7.20 -9.13 -2.87
N TRP A 46 7.45 -7.96 -2.30
CA TRP A 46 7.79 -7.80 -0.89
C TRP A 46 6.56 -7.69 0.00
N LEU A 47 5.36 -7.58 -0.60
CA LEU A 47 4.13 -7.70 0.15
C LEU A 47 3.72 -9.18 0.23
N GLU A 48 3.81 -9.71 1.45
CA GLU A 48 3.34 -11.04 1.80
C GLU A 48 1.94 -10.96 2.42
N LEU A 49 1.06 -11.87 2.03
CA LEU A 49 -0.23 -12.06 2.68
C LEU A 49 -0.14 -13.32 3.54
N ALA A 50 -0.04 -13.12 4.85
CA ALA A 50 0.00 -14.19 5.82
C ALA A 50 -1.32 -14.99 5.81
N ASP A 51 -1.26 -16.27 6.21
CA ASP A 51 -2.41 -17.17 6.17
C ASP A 51 -3.56 -16.76 7.10
N ASP A 52 -3.28 -15.92 8.10
CA ASP A 52 -4.24 -15.33 9.01
C ASP A 52 -4.86 -14.02 8.48
N GLY A 53 -4.54 -13.62 7.23
CA GLY A 53 -5.11 -12.45 6.57
C GLY A 53 -4.38 -11.14 6.83
N TRP A 54 -3.22 -11.17 7.50
CA TRP A 54 -2.38 -9.99 7.68
C TRP A 54 -1.50 -9.73 6.47
N PHE A 55 -1.33 -8.44 6.16
CA PHE A 55 -0.31 -8.00 5.23
C PHE A 55 1.00 -7.78 5.96
N CYS A 56 2.06 -8.37 5.44
CA CYS A 56 3.42 -8.16 5.88
C CYS A 56 4.22 -7.55 4.73
N CYS A 57 5.09 -6.59 5.03
CA CYS A 57 6.04 -6.07 4.07
C CYS A 57 7.46 -6.27 4.64
N GLU A 58 8.31 -6.99 3.91
CA GLU A 58 9.66 -7.32 4.39
C GLU A 58 10.73 -6.29 4.01
N ASP A 59 10.39 -5.18 3.33
CA ASP A 59 11.38 -4.25 2.85
C ASP A 59 11.08 -2.76 3.13
N TRP A 60 12.15 -2.08 3.52
CA TRP A 60 12.22 -0.70 3.95
C TRP A 60 12.76 0.22 2.85
N TYR A 61 13.04 -0.32 1.65
CA TYR A 61 13.56 0.40 0.49
C TYR A 61 12.70 0.26 -0.78
N GLY A 62 11.49 -0.30 -0.64
CA GLY A 62 10.65 -0.66 -1.79
C GLY A 62 10.08 0.56 -2.44
N LYS A 63 10.28 0.73 -3.74
CA LYS A 63 9.79 1.91 -4.46
C LYS A 63 8.35 1.68 -4.93
N TRP A 64 7.40 2.31 -4.24
CA TRP A 64 5.97 2.18 -4.55
C TRP A 64 5.54 3.27 -5.56
N TYR A 65 5.65 2.97 -6.86
CA TYR A 65 5.38 3.96 -7.93
C TYR A 65 4.02 3.84 -8.64
N TYR A 66 3.31 2.71 -8.50
CA TYR A 66 2.14 2.45 -9.34
C TYR A 66 0.82 2.90 -8.71
N ASP A 67 0.05 3.63 -9.53
CA ASP A 67 -1.40 3.84 -9.54
C ASP A 67 -2.10 3.13 -8.38
N GLU A 68 -2.20 3.87 -7.28
CA GLU A 68 -2.69 3.54 -5.94
C GLU A 68 -4.10 2.89 -5.92
N LYS A 69 -4.69 2.72 -7.10
CA LYS A 69 -5.90 1.94 -7.41
C LYS A 69 -5.85 0.51 -6.92
N TRP A 70 -4.69 -0.11 -6.70
CA TRP A 70 -4.67 -1.46 -6.15
C TRP A 70 -5.26 -1.48 -4.73
N VAL A 71 -5.01 -0.46 -3.90
CA VAL A 71 -5.63 -0.31 -2.58
C VAL A 71 -7.14 -0.18 -2.72
N VAL A 72 -7.60 0.62 -3.69
CA VAL A 72 -9.03 0.77 -4.03
C VAL A 72 -9.68 -0.56 -4.44
N ARG A 73 -8.94 -1.41 -5.17
CA ARG A 73 -9.41 -2.74 -5.58
C ARG A 73 -9.47 -3.72 -4.41
N LEU A 74 -8.59 -3.58 -3.43
CA LEU A 74 -8.56 -4.43 -2.24
C LEU A 74 -9.59 -4.02 -1.20
N ALA A 75 -9.86 -2.72 -1.02
CA ALA A 75 -10.66 -2.19 0.07
C ALA A 75 -11.98 -2.95 0.36
N PRO A 76 -12.79 -3.35 -0.64
CA PRO A 76 -14.01 -4.13 -0.37
C PRO A 76 -13.79 -5.41 0.46
N PHE A 77 -12.61 -6.00 0.36
CA PHE A 77 -12.19 -7.25 0.97
C PHE A 77 -11.41 -7.07 2.27
N LEU A 78 -11.12 -5.83 2.67
CA LEU A 78 -10.35 -5.49 3.86
C LEU A 78 -11.26 -5.01 4.98
N GLU A 79 -10.86 -5.28 6.22
CA GLU A 79 -11.44 -4.65 7.41
C GLU A 79 -11.15 -3.14 7.43
N ASP A 80 -11.77 -2.44 8.38
CA ASP A 80 -11.49 -1.02 8.55
C ASP A 80 -10.07 -0.85 9.11
N GLY A 81 -9.34 0.13 8.59
CA GLY A 81 -7.93 0.30 8.95
C GLY A 81 -7.19 1.24 8.01
N ASP A 82 -5.90 1.41 8.26
CA ASP A 82 -5.06 2.38 7.53
C ASP A 82 -3.92 1.67 6.76
N ILE A 83 -3.61 2.19 5.59
CA ILE A 83 -2.45 1.82 4.78
C ILE A 83 -1.63 3.09 4.60
N GLU A 84 -0.44 3.15 5.19
CA GLU A 84 0.41 4.33 5.18
C GLU A 84 1.67 4.07 4.36
N LEU A 85 2.10 5.08 3.62
CA LEU A 85 3.31 5.07 2.82
C LEU A 85 4.17 6.25 3.24
N SER A 86 5.40 5.97 3.63
CA SER A 86 6.37 6.98 4.05
C SER A 86 7.52 7.07 3.05
N GLY A 87 7.82 8.31 2.66
CA GLY A 87 8.92 8.67 1.78
C GLY A 87 10.20 8.99 2.49
N GLU A 88 11.31 8.79 1.77
CA GLU A 88 12.65 9.13 2.25
C GLU A 88 12.80 10.64 2.52
N ASP A 89 11.94 11.46 1.91
CA ASP A 89 11.85 12.91 2.12
C ASP A 89 11.02 13.31 3.36
N GLY A 90 10.57 12.33 4.16
CA GLY A 90 9.73 12.54 5.32
C GLY A 90 8.28 12.86 4.99
N SER A 91 7.85 12.73 3.74
CA SER A 91 6.43 12.80 3.39
C SER A 91 5.72 11.49 3.72
N THR A 92 4.55 11.58 4.34
CA THR A 92 3.67 10.43 4.56
C THR A 92 2.37 10.67 3.80
N TRP A 93 1.82 9.63 3.19
CA TRP A 93 0.53 9.61 2.52
C TRP A 93 -0.06 8.21 2.66
N GLY A 94 -1.33 8.01 2.31
CA GLY A 94 -1.91 6.68 2.42
C GLY A 94 -3.42 6.66 2.23
N TYR A 95 -4.02 5.57 2.70
CA TYR A 95 -5.44 5.29 2.60
C TYR A 95 -6.02 4.87 3.92
N ARG A 96 -7.17 5.43 4.25
CA ARG A 96 -8.08 4.87 5.24
C ARG A 96 -9.12 4.02 4.54
N ILE A 97 -9.35 2.83 5.06
CA ILE A 97 -10.40 1.92 4.60
C ILE A 97 -11.52 1.98 5.63
N GLU A 98 -12.71 2.33 5.17
CA GLU A 98 -13.93 2.29 5.98
C GLU A 98 -15.06 1.66 5.17
N ASN A 99 -15.66 0.60 5.70
CA ASN A 99 -16.76 -0.13 5.07
C ASN A 99 -16.48 -0.54 3.61
N GLY A 100 -15.22 -0.88 3.32
CA GLY A 100 -14.77 -1.29 2.00
C GLY A 100 -14.58 -0.15 0.99
N VAL A 101 -14.54 1.10 1.45
CA VAL A 101 -14.27 2.30 0.66
C VAL A 101 -12.95 2.91 1.09
N THR A 102 -12.18 3.45 0.14
CA THR A 102 -10.89 4.12 0.41
C THR A 102 -11.04 5.64 0.51
N PHE A 103 -10.39 6.23 1.51
CA PHE A 103 -10.26 7.66 1.72
C PHE A 103 -8.78 8.03 1.77
N ASN A 104 -8.38 9.13 1.13
CA ASN A 104 -6.98 9.55 1.17
C ASN A 104 -6.60 10.05 2.58
N LEU A 105 -5.54 9.50 3.15
CA LEU A 105 -4.90 10.04 4.35
C LEU A 105 -4.08 11.27 3.93
N VAL A 106 -4.57 12.45 4.30
CA VAL A 106 -3.83 13.70 4.13
C VAL A 106 -3.06 13.96 5.42
N TYR A 107 -1.78 13.59 5.43
CA TYR A 107 -0.86 14.04 6.46
C TYR A 107 -0.57 15.50 6.20
N VAL A 108 -1.24 16.38 6.95
CA VAL A 108 -0.89 17.80 6.96
C VAL A 108 0.58 17.85 7.39
N LYS A 109 1.49 18.30 6.52
CA LYS A 109 2.83 18.73 6.94
C LYS A 109 2.60 19.74 8.04
N GLU A 110 2.72 19.34 9.31
CA GLU A 110 2.78 20.29 10.40
C GLU A 110 3.95 21.21 10.03
N LYS A 111 3.63 22.49 9.82
CA LYS A 111 4.66 23.52 9.68
C LYS A 111 5.56 23.37 10.90
N GLY A 112 6.78 22.90 10.68
CA GLY A 112 7.78 22.83 11.74
C GLY A 112 7.83 24.17 12.45
N GLU A 113 7.99 24.12 13.77
CA GLU A 113 8.11 25.33 14.57
C GLU A 113 9.29 26.18 14.07
N PRO A 114 9.16 27.51 14.06
CA PRO A 114 10.28 28.38 13.70
C PRO A 114 11.44 28.10 14.64
N VAL A 115 12.61 27.81 14.06
CA VAL A 115 13.86 27.73 14.81
C VAL A 115 14.19 29.13 15.31
N GLU A 116 14.37 29.29 16.63
CA GLU A 116 14.89 30.51 17.27
C GLU A 116 16.34 30.80 16.88
#